data_AF-A0AAW0YA06-F1
#
_entry.id   AF-A0AAW0YA06-F1
#
_cell.length_a   1.000
_cell.length_b   1.000
_cell.length_c   1.000
_cell.angle_alpha   90.00
_cell.angle_beta   90.00
_cell.angle_gamma   90.00
#
_symmetry.space_group_name_H-M   'P 1'
#
loop_
_entity.id
_entity.type
_entity.pdbx_description
1 polymer ?
#
loop_
_entity_poly.entity_id
_entity_poly.type
_entity_poly.pdbx_seq_one_letter_code
_entity_poly.pdbx_strand_id
1 'polypeptide(L)'
;WELENSCSHAEDVGIRCYPGTWAGIRLGMTAHESHIKGVVIEKAGLLDYTTRTFKPALQIDFHHHVIQDIEVRDNSHDGVGVIYSNQYAIANPDARVFKGCSFTRNKRHGISLKQMGVNITGEC
;
A
#
# COMPACT_ATOMS: atom_id res chain seq x y z
N TRP A 1 -41.62 31.81 -2.63
CA TRP A 1 -41.77 30.61 -1.81
C TRP A 1 -40.66 29.69 -2.25
N GLU A 2 -39.53 29.79 -1.54
CA GLU A 2 -38.38 28.91 -1.77
C GLU A 2 -38.74 27.54 -1.20
N LEU A 3 -38.55 26.50 -2.01
CA LEU A 3 -38.93 25.13 -1.68
C LEU A 3 -37.86 24.56 -0.72
N GLU A 4 -37.99 24.85 0.57
CA GLU A 4 -37.21 24.15 1.59
C GLU A 4 -37.54 22.65 1.54
N ASN A 5 -36.49 21.81 1.40
CA ASN A 5 -36.53 20.35 1.28
C ASN A 5 -36.85 19.77 -0.11
N SER A 6 -36.29 20.33 -1.19
CA SER A 6 -36.45 19.81 -2.55
C SER A 6 -35.38 18.80 -3.00
N CYS A 7 -34.50 18.33 -2.09
CA CYS A 7 -33.40 17.46 -2.50
C CYS A 7 -33.91 16.11 -3.02
N SER A 8 -33.40 15.71 -4.18
CA SER A 8 -33.66 14.40 -4.79
C SER A 8 -32.69 13.35 -4.24
N HIS A 9 -33.00 12.06 -4.41
CA HIS A 9 -32.09 10.96 -4.04
C HIS A 9 -30.74 10.99 -4.78
N ALA A 10 -30.59 11.80 -5.85
CA ALA A 10 -29.31 12.05 -6.48
C ALA A 10 -28.36 12.88 -5.58
N GLU A 11 -28.90 13.51 -4.53
CA GLU A 11 -28.19 14.36 -3.57
C GLU A 11 -28.01 13.66 -2.21
N ASP A 12 -28.27 12.36 -2.13
CA ASP A 12 -28.10 11.57 -0.92
C ASP A 12 -26.61 11.50 -0.52
N VAL A 13 -26.30 11.96 0.69
CA VAL A 13 -24.95 11.89 1.26
C VAL A 13 -24.84 10.64 2.12
N GLY A 14 -24.04 9.67 1.66
CA GLY A 14 -23.70 8.48 2.43
C GLY A 14 -22.51 8.70 3.35
N ILE A 15 -22.65 8.42 4.65
CA ILE A 15 -21.54 8.40 5.60
C ILE A 15 -21.11 6.94 5.80
N ARG A 16 -19.80 6.66 5.65
CA ARG A 16 -19.22 5.33 5.90
C ARG A 16 -18.12 5.43 6.95
N CYS A 17 -18.33 4.78 8.08
CA CYS A 17 -17.33 4.67 9.13
C CYS A 17 -16.25 3.66 8.73
N TYR A 18 -14.99 4.00 9.01
CA TYR A 18 -13.85 3.10 8.87
C TYR A 18 -13.18 2.94 10.24
N PRO A 19 -12.62 1.75 10.54
CA PRO A 19 -11.82 1.57 11.74
C PRO A 19 -10.62 2.53 11.72
N GLY A 20 -10.19 2.97 12.90
CA GLY A 20 -9.00 3.80 13.03
C GLY A 20 -7.77 3.05 12.52
N THR A 21 -7.19 3.53 11.43
CA THR A 21 -5.96 3.01 10.84
C THR A 21 -4.92 4.10 10.76
N TRP A 22 -3.64 3.72 10.77
CA TRP A 22 -2.54 4.67 10.57
C TRP A 22 -2.14 4.73 9.08
N ALA A 23 -1.29 5.69 8.73
CA ALA A 23 -0.91 5.95 7.35
C ALA A 23 -0.18 4.78 6.66
N GLY A 24 0.49 3.92 7.42
CA GLY A 24 1.42 2.93 6.89
C GLY A 24 2.82 3.48 6.72
N ILE A 25 3.66 2.73 6.01
CA ILE A 25 5.06 3.07 5.73
C ILE A 25 5.17 3.47 4.27
N ARG A 26 5.89 4.56 3.98
CA ARG A 26 6.20 4.98 2.62
C ARG A 26 7.70 5.12 2.42
N LEU A 27 8.23 4.37 1.45
CA LEU A 27 9.58 4.54 0.92
C LEU A 27 9.49 5.44 -0.31
N GLY A 28 9.92 6.70 -0.14
CA GLY A 28 9.81 7.73 -1.16
C GLY A 28 10.79 7.53 -2.32
N MET A 29 10.51 8.16 -3.47
CA MET A 29 11.31 8.05 -4.69
C MET A 29 12.82 8.31 -4.53
N THR A 30 13.20 9.18 -3.60
CA THR A 30 14.58 9.61 -3.35
C THR A 30 15.21 8.93 -2.13
N ALA A 31 14.49 8.00 -1.49
CA ALA A 31 15.03 7.23 -0.39
C ALA A 31 16.28 6.47 -0.87
N HIS A 32 17.27 6.34 0.00
CA HIS A 32 18.39 5.43 -0.27
C HIS A 32 17.96 3.99 0.02
N GLU A 33 18.74 3.03 -0.47
CA GLU A 33 18.52 1.62 -0.16
C GLU A 33 18.31 1.45 1.34
N SER A 34 17.22 0.76 1.70
CA SER A 34 16.76 0.58 3.07
C SER A 34 16.35 -0.87 3.25
N HIS A 35 16.53 -1.39 4.46
CA HIS A 35 16.33 -2.80 4.76
C HIS A 35 15.17 -2.94 5.73
N ILE A 36 14.12 -3.65 5.32
CA ILE A 36 12.97 -3.98 6.16
C ILE A 36 12.94 -5.50 6.29
N LYS A 37 13.19 -6.00 7.50
CA LYS A 37 13.26 -7.43 7.77
C LYS A 37 12.52 -7.81 9.05
N GLY A 38 11.72 -8.88 9.02
CA GLY A 38 11.07 -9.41 10.23
C GLY A 38 10.00 -8.48 10.82
N VAL A 39 9.28 -7.74 9.97
CA VAL A 39 8.33 -6.71 10.40
C VAL A 39 6.89 -7.15 10.14
N VAL A 40 6.01 -6.90 11.12
CA VAL A 40 4.56 -7.05 10.98
C VAL A 40 3.92 -5.69 10.76
N ILE A 41 3.19 -5.53 9.65
CA ILE A 41 2.47 -4.32 9.27
C ILE A 41 0.97 -4.61 9.32
N GLU A 42 0.28 -4.01 10.29
CA GLU A 42 -1.16 -4.21 10.46
C GLU A 42 -1.93 -2.90 10.73
N LYS A 43 -3.24 -2.94 10.44
CA LYS A 43 -4.18 -1.82 10.67
C LYS A 43 -3.73 -0.50 10.02
N ALA A 44 -3.07 -0.60 8.87
CA ALA A 44 -2.58 0.54 8.09
C ALA A 44 -3.43 0.80 6.84
N GLY A 45 -3.04 1.81 6.07
CA GLY A 45 -3.72 2.24 4.84
C GLY A 45 -4.80 3.28 5.11
N LEU A 46 -4.43 4.38 5.76
CA LEU A 46 -5.31 5.52 6.00
C LEU A 46 -5.83 6.14 4.70
N LEU A 47 -7.07 6.65 4.74
CA LEU A 47 -7.66 7.45 3.68
C LEU A 47 -6.95 8.81 3.60
N ASP A 48 -6.31 9.09 2.48
CA ASP A 48 -5.79 10.42 2.19
C ASP A 48 -6.95 11.33 1.79
N TYR A 49 -7.28 12.31 2.65
CA TYR A 49 -8.41 13.23 2.44
C TYR A 49 -8.24 14.14 1.22
N THR A 50 -7.00 14.40 0.79
CA THR A 50 -6.74 15.27 -0.37
C THR A 50 -7.08 14.56 -1.68
N THR A 51 -6.69 13.29 -1.80
CA THR A 51 -6.95 12.48 -3.00
C THR A 51 -8.22 11.64 -2.91
N ARG A 52 -8.84 11.57 -1.71
CA ARG A 52 -9.96 10.68 -1.37
C ARG A 52 -9.68 9.21 -1.71
N THR A 53 -8.40 8.81 -1.61
CA THR A 53 -7.97 7.43 -1.90
C THR A 53 -7.30 6.81 -0.69
N PHE A 54 -7.65 5.55 -0.40
CA PHE A 54 -6.88 4.75 0.54
C PHE A 54 -5.50 4.45 -0.04
N LYS A 55 -4.50 4.44 0.82
CA LYS A 55 -3.12 4.10 0.47
C LYS A 55 -2.79 2.67 0.90
N PRO A 56 -1.84 2.01 0.22
CA PRO A 56 -1.33 0.71 0.67
C PRO A 56 -0.67 0.82 2.05
N ALA A 57 -0.61 -0.28 2.79
CA ALA A 57 0.04 -0.34 4.10
C ALA A 57 1.56 -0.11 4.04
N LEU A 58 2.20 -0.64 2.99
CA LEU A 58 3.57 -0.34 2.62
C LEU A 58 3.61 0.18 1.18
N GLN A 59 3.87 1.48 1.03
CA GLN A 59 4.06 2.10 -0.28
C GLN A 59 5.54 2.20 -0.62
N ILE A 60 5.94 1.62 -1.75
CA ILE A 60 7.29 1.75 -2.30
C ILE A 60 7.18 2.52 -3.61
N ASP A 61 7.63 3.77 -3.59
CA ASP A 61 7.57 4.60 -4.79
C ASP A 61 8.63 4.14 -5.80
N PHE A 62 9.83 3.77 -5.34
CA PHE A 62 10.92 3.25 -6.18
C PHE A 62 11.55 2.00 -5.54
N HIS A 63 11.37 0.85 -6.17
CA HIS A 63 11.85 -0.42 -5.61
C HIS A 63 13.34 -0.65 -5.89
N HIS A 64 14.12 -0.43 -4.84
CA HIS A 64 15.54 -0.81 -4.70
C HIS A 64 15.88 -1.16 -3.23
N HIS A 65 14.85 -1.50 -2.43
CA HIS A 65 14.95 -1.74 -0.99
C HIS A 65 14.89 -3.24 -0.70
N VAL A 66 15.63 -3.70 0.30
CA VAL A 66 15.61 -5.11 0.72
C VAL A 66 14.38 -5.33 1.61
N ILE A 67 13.41 -6.13 1.13
CA ILE A 67 12.19 -6.48 1.87
C ILE A 67 12.15 -7.98 2.10
N GLN A 68 12.29 -8.42 3.35
CA GLN A 68 12.39 -9.84 3.69
C GLN A 68 11.57 -10.17 4.94
N ASP A 69 10.96 -11.35 4.98
CA ASP A 69 10.31 -11.89 6.18
C ASP A 69 9.28 -10.91 6.78
N ILE A 70 8.44 -10.32 5.92
CA ILE A 70 7.41 -9.35 6.34
C ILE A 70 6.03 -9.99 6.37
N GLU A 71 5.23 -9.63 7.36
CA GLU A 71 3.82 -10.03 7.46
C GLU A 71 2.95 -8.77 7.35
N VAL A 72 2.11 -8.71 6.32
CA VAL A 72 1.25 -7.55 6.05
C VAL A 72 -0.20 -8.01 6.12
N ARG A 73 -0.88 -7.64 7.22
CA ARG A 73 -2.22 -8.16 7.51
C ARG A 73 -3.22 -7.14 8.02
N ASP A 74 -4.51 -7.44 7.82
CA ASP A 74 -5.63 -6.69 8.39
C ASP A 74 -5.59 -5.18 8.05
N ASN A 75 -5.14 -4.82 6.84
CA ASN A 75 -5.02 -3.44 6.39
C ASN A 75 -6.29 -2.94 5.66
N SER A 76 -6.51 -1.62 5.71
CA SER A 76 -7.70 -0.96 5.15
C SER A 76 -7.74 -0.93 3.62
N HIS A 77 -6.66 -1.29 2.93
CA HIS A 77 -6.55 -1.31 1.47
C HIS A 77 -5.57 -2.41 1.02
N ASP A 78 -4.70 -2.12 0.07
CA ASP A 78 -3.64 -2.99 -0.40
C ASP A 78 -2.58 -3.18 0.71
N GLY A 79 -1.99 -4.37 0.79
CA GLY A 79 -0.88 -4.62 1.71
C GLY A 79 0.38 -3.87 1.26
N VAL A 80 0.91 -4.22 0.10
CA VAL A 80 2.09 -3.57 -0.48
C VAL A 80 1.73 -2.94 -1.82
N GLY A 81 2.14 -1.70 -2.05
CA GLY A 81 1.99 -1.01 -3.32
C GLY A 81 3.35 -0.58 -3.86
N VAL A 82 3.75 -1.10 -5.01
CA VAL A 82 4.99 -0.69 -5.69
C VAL A 82 4.65 0.14 -6.92
N ILE A 83 5.18 1.36 -7.00
CA ILE A 83 4.92 2.28 -8.12
C ILE A 83 5.92 2.03 -9.25
N TYR A 84 7.20 2.26 -9.00
CA TYR A 84 8.28 2.08 -9.96
C TYR A 84 9.27 1.04 -9.45
N SER A 85 9.91 0.34 -10.37
CA SER A 85 10.95 -0.63 -10.05
C SER A 85 12.22 -0.35 -10.82
N ASN A 86 13.37 -0.46 -10.14
CA ASN A 86 14.64 -0.30 -10.83
C ASN A 86 14.97 -1.55 -11.65
N GLN A 87 14.47 -1.61 -12.88
CA GLN A 87 14.67 -2.74 -13.79
C GLN A 87 16.13 -2.95 -14.21
N TYR A 88 16.98 -1.91 -14.11
CA TYR A 88 18.38 -1.91 -14.56
C TYR A 88 19.42 -1.79 -13.43
N ALA A 89 19.02 -1.92 -12.16
CA ALA A 89 19.97 -1.99 -11.05
C ALA A 89 20.78 -3.30 -11.10
N ILE A 90 21.90 -3.27 -11.84
CA ILE A 90 22.86 -4.37 -11.96
C ILE A 90 23.66 -4.55 -10.64
N ALA A 91 23.72 -3.50 -9.80
CA ALA A 91 24.60 -3.46 -8.64
C ALA A 91 24.18 -4.37 -7.46
N ASN A 92 22.88 -4.69 -7.30
CA ASN A 92 22.41 -5.55 -6.20
C ASN A 92 21.12 -6.31 -6.58
N PRO A 93 21.23 -7.53 -7.14
CA PRO A 93 20.08 -8.34 -7.54
C PRO A 93 19.18 -8.73 -6.36
N ASP A 94 19.77 -8.93 -5.18
CA ASP A 94 19.08 -9.42 -3.98
C ASP A 94 18.22 -8.35 -3.30
N ALA A 95 18.53 -7.07 -3.54
CA ALA A 95 17.73 -5.93 -3.05
C ALA A 95 16.44 -5.67 -3.84
N ARG A 96 16.12 -6.50 -4.85
CA ARG A 96 14.88 -6.40 -5.65
C ARG A 96 13.90 -7.54 -5.40
N VAL A 97 14.19 -8.37 -4.42
CA VAL A 97 13.44 -9.59 -4.17
C VAL A 97 12.62 -9.42 -2.91
N PHE A 98 11.30 -9.47 -3.04
CA PHE A 98 10.45 -9.78 -1.90
C PHE A 98 10.67 -11.25 -1.55
N LYS A 99 11.12 -11.50 -0.31
CA LYS A 99 11.42 -12.86 0.16
C LYS A 99 10.66 -13.15 1.44
N GLY A 100 10.00 -14.30 1.52
CA GLY A 100 9.33 -14.77 2.75
C GLY A 100 8.23 -13.82 3.23
N CYS A 101 7.43 -13.26 2.31
CA CYS A 101 6.37 -12.34 2.68
C CYS A 101 5.08 -13.11 3.02
N SER A 102 4.17 -12.49 3.78
CA SER A 102 2.84 -13.06 4.00
C SER A 102 1.79 -11.96 3.94
N PHE A 103 0.82 -12.11 3.06
CA PHE A 103 -0.24 -11.12 2.85
C PHE A 103 -1.60 -11.71 3.23
N THR A 104 -2.15 -11.35 4.39
CA THR A 104 -3.40 -11.96 4.89
C THR A 104 -4.45 -10.93 5.27
N ARG A 105 -5.72 -11.15 4.89
CA ARG A 105 -6.87 -10.31 5.30
C ARG A 105 -6.73 -8.80 5.04
N ASN A 106 -5.96 -8.41 4.02
CA ASN A 106 -5.97 -7.03 3.51
C ASN A 106 -7.31 -6.79 2.79
N LYS A 107 -7.96 -5.63 3.00
CA LYS A 107 -9.30 -5.36 2.44
C LYS A 107 -9.36 -5.35 0.92
N ARG A 108 -8.21 -5.15 0.24
CA ARG A 108 -8.10 -5.18 -1.21
C ARG A 108 -7.10 -6.24 -1.67
N HIS A 109 -5.90 -5.87 -2.12
CA HIS A 109 -4.91 -6.83 -2.62
C HIS A 109 -3.80 -7.07 -1.58
N GLY A 110 -3.13 -8.21 -1.65
CA GLY A 110 -1.91 -8.44 -0.86
C GLY A 110 -0.76 -7.56 -1.34
N ILE A 111 -0.51 -7.60 -2.65
CA ILE A 111 0.48 -6.78 -3.34
C ILE A 111 -0.12 -6.18 -4.63
N SER A 112 0.24 -4.93 -4.92
CA SER A 112 -0.21 -4.15 -6.07
C SER A 112 1.00 -3.52 -6.76
N LEU A 113 1.14 -3.76 -8.07
CA LEU A 113 2.30 -3.33 -8.86
C LEU A 113 1.82 -2.44 -10.00
N LYS A 114 2.32 -1.19 -10.09
CA LYS A 114 2.04 -0.30 -11.23
C LYS A 114 2.97 -0.52 -12.41
N GLN A 115 4.15 -1.08 -12.17
CA GLN A 115 5.15 -1.39 -13.18
C GLN A 115 5.67 -2.83 -12.99
N MET A 116 6.02 -3.48 -14.10
CA MET A 116 6.76 -4.75 -14.10
C MET A 116 8.20 -4.55 -13.59
N GLY A 117 8.82 -5.62 -13.11
CA GLY A 117 10.24 -5.62 -12.70
C GLY A 117 10.49 -5.86 -11.22
N VAL A 118 9.45 -6.11 -10.43
CA VAL A 118 9.58 -6.68 -9.08
C VAL A 118 9.79 -8.19 -9.19
N ASN A 119 10.73 -8.72 -8.42
CA ASN A 119 10.91 -10.16 -8.26
C ASN A 119 10.36 -10.59 -6.90
N ILE A 120 9.62 -11.70 -6.87
CA ILE A 120 9.01 -12.25 -5.65
C ILE A 120 9.46 -13.71 -5.57
N THR A 121 10.12 -14.09 -4.49
CA THR A 121 10.67 -15.44 -4.33
C THR A 121 10.42 -16.00 -2.94
N GLY A 122 10.44 -17.33 -2.82
CA GLY A 122 10.00 -18.03 -1.61
C GLY A 122 8.47 -18.07 -1.50
N GLU A 123 7.97 -18.59 -0.39
CA GLU A 123 6.53 -18.51 -0.08
C GLU A 123 6.17 -17.04 0.20
N CYS A 124 5.27 -16.50 -0.62
CA CYS A 124 4.70 -15.16 -0.54
C CYS A 124 3.17 -15.22 -0.69
#